data_AF-A0A6C1S2E1-F1
#
_entry.id   AF-A0A6C1S2E1-F1
#
_cell.length_a   1.000
_cell.length_b   1.000
_cell.length_c   1.000
_cell.angle_alpha   90.00
_cell.angle_beta   90.00
_cell.angle_gamma   90.00
#
_symmetry.space_group_name_H-M   'P 1'
#
loop_
_entity.id
_entity.type
_entity.pdbx_description
1 polymer ?
#
loop_
_entity_poly.entity_id
_entity_poly.type
_entity_poly.pdbx_seq_one_letter_code
_entity_poly.pdbx_strand_id
1 'polypeptide(L)'
;MKLIKERNTIMNGTPVGLAALFIMLAMVFGSCGGGSADRVRQEQLNEVKESTVENLNDILHDLEERIEFLEGHIKEAEGDAEAKLEEAKEALEEQKKLIEQELVYIDEATLDTWNDVIDNTSAVIQEVRSATNEVIRDIRELVE
;
A
#
# COMPACT_ATOMS: atom_id res chain seq x y z
N MET A 1 22.38 -36.11 13.64
CA MET A 1 23.16 -36.45 12.42
C MET A 1 22.18 -36.64 11.26
N LYS A 2 22.30 -35.79 10.23
CA LYS A 2 21.59 -35.77 8.93
C LYS A 2 20.09 -35.42 8.96
N LEU A 3 19.53 -34.65 8.02
CA LEU A 3 19.97 -33.57 7.13
C LEU A 3 18.70 -33.10 6.40
N ILE A 4 18.64 -31.80 6.16
CA ILE A 4 17.70 -31.00 5.37
C ILE A 4 17.35 -31.62 3.99
N LYS A 5 16.06 -31.61 3.62
CA LYS A 5 15.48 -31.40 2.26
C LYS A 5 13.97 -31.70 2.35
N GLU A 6 13.03 -30.85 1.92
CA GLU A 6 12.80 -30.41 0.54
C GLU A 6 11.79 -29.22 0.45
N ARG A 7 12.09 -28.29 -0.47
CA ARG A 7 11.19 -27.61 -1.44
C ARG A 7 10.04 -26.76 -0.85
N ASN A 8 10.15 -25.44 -0.76
CA ASN A 8 10.31 -24.43 -1.82
C ASN A 8 9.37 -24.63 -3.01
N THR A 9 8.10 -24.26 -2.84
CA THR A 9 7.09 -24.17 -3.90
C THR A 9 7.03 -22.73 -4.37
N ILE A 10 7.58 -22.52 -5.55
CA ILE A 10 7.54 -21.30 -6.34
C ILE A 10 6.09 -21.06 -6.77
N MET A 11 5.43 -20.04 -6.23
CA MET A 11 4.21 -19.49 -6.82
C MET A 11 4.60 -18.61 -8.02
N ASN A 12 4.56 -19.21 -9.21
CA ASN A 12 4.54 -18.49 -10.47
C ASN A 12 3.18 -17.79 -10.62
N GLY A 13 3.11 -16.53 -10.14
CA GLY A 13 2.00 -15.62 -10.42
C GLY A 13 2.04 -15.18 -11.89
N THR A 14 1.26 -15.86 -12.73
CA THR A 14 0.99 -15.45 -14.11
C THR A 14 0.35 -14.05 -14.15
N PRO A 15 0.87 -13.08 -14.93
CA PRO A 15 0.32 -11.73 -15.03
C PRO A 15 -0.83 -11.68 -16.06
N VAL A 16 -1.84 -12.53 -15.88
CA VAL A 16 -2.98 -12.60 -16.83
C VAL A 16 -4.11 -11.65 -16.41
N GLY A 17 -4.11 -11.15 -15.17
CA GLY A 17 -5.15 -10.24 -14.67
C GLY A 17 -5.09 -8.81 -15.21
N LEU A 18 -3.89 -8.31 -15.55
CA LEU A 18 -3.68 -6.89 -15.91
C LEU A 18 -3.99 -6.55 -17.37
N ALA A 19 -4.03 -7.55 -18.26
CA ALA A 19 -4.23 -7.32 -19.70
C ALA A 19 -5.72 -7.22 -20.11
N ALA A 20 -6.64 -7.75 -19.31
CA ALA A 20 -8.07 -7.73 -19.64
C ALA A 20 -8.72 -6.36 -19.44
N LEU A 21 -8.13 -5.49 -18.61
CA LEU A 21 -8.68 -4.18 -18.26
C LEU A 21 -8.60 -3.14 -19.40
N PHE A 22 -7.71 -3.33 -20.37
CA PHE A 22 -7.46 -2.35 -21.43
C PHE A 22 -8.44 -2.40 -22.63
N ILE A 23 -9.21 -3.49 -22.80
CA ILE A 23 -10.02 -3.70 -24.00
C ILE A 23 -11.44 -3.09 -23.89
N MET A 24 -11.94 -2.78 -22.69
CA MET A 24 -13.25 -2.13 -22.53
C MET A 24 -13.25 -0.62 -22.81
N LEU A 25 -12.08 0.03 -22.87
CA LEU A 25 -11.97 1.49 -23.00
C LEU A 25 -12.34 2.03 -24.40
N ALA A 26 -12.47 1.16 -25.41
CA ALA A 26 -12.64 1.58 -26.81
C ALA A 26 -14.10 1.81 -27.26
N MET A 27 -15.12 1.51 -26.45
CA MET A 27 -16.53 1.57 -26.88
C MET A 27 -17.30 2.85 -26.51
N VAL A 28 -16.67 3.85 -25.86
CA VAL A 28 -17.41 4.96 -25.22
C VAL A 28 -17.48 6.25 -26.05
N PHE A 29 -16.76 6.35 -27.19
CA PHE A 29 -16.77 7.58 -28.02
C PHE A 29 -18.01 7.76 -28.91
N GLY A 30 -19.03 6.91 -28.78
CA GLY A 30 -20.16 6.86 -29.71
C GLY A 30 -21.54 6.80 -29.06
N SER A 31 -21.87 7.65 -28.08
CA SER A 31 -23.30 7.94 -27.81
C SER A 31 -23.52 9.26 -27.08
N CYS A 32 -24.19 10.16 -27.78
CA CYS A 32 -24.72 11.43 -27.32
C CYS A 32 -25.89 11.20 -26.34
N GLY A 33 -25.72 11.59 -25.07
CA GLY A 33 -26.73 11.49 -24.02
C GLY A 33 -26.20 11.96 -22.66
N GLY A 34 -25.97 13.26 -22.52
CA GLY A 34 -25.18 13.92 -21.46
C GLY A 34 -25.80 13.95 -20.05
N GLY A 35 -26.19 12.80 -19.51
CA GLY A 35 -26.55 12.64 -18.10
C GLY A 35 -26.41 11.20 -17.60
N SER A 36 -26.61 10.22 -18.48
CA SER A 36 -26.43 8.80 -18.15
C SER A 36 -24.97 8.37 -18.13
N ALA A 37 -24.13 8.95 -19.01
CA ALA A 37 -22.71 8.63 -19.10
C ALA A 37 -21.91 9.11 -17.87
N ASP A 38 -22.22 10.31 -17.36
CA ASP A 38 -21.53 10.87 -16.18
C ASP A 38 -21.87 10.09 -14.92
N ARG A 39 -23.13 9.64 -14.78
CA ARG A 39 -23.53 8.80 -13.66
C ARG A 39 -22.78 7.47 -13.64
N VAL A 40 -22.67 6.81 -14.79
CA VAL A 40 -21.91 5.54 -14.90
C VAL A 40 -20.42 5.77 -14.60
N ARG A 41 -19.82 6.86 -15.09
CA ARG A 41 -18.43 7.19 -14.79
C ARG A 41 -18.22 7.47 -13.29
N GLN A 42 -19.15 8.15 -12.64
CA GLN A 42 -19.09 8.41 -11.22
C GLN A 42 -19.24 7.13 -10.38
N GLU A 43 -20.14 6.24 -10.77
CA GLU A 43 -20.29 4.92 -10.14
C GLU A 43 -18.97 4.12 -10.24
N GLN A 44 -18.36 4.09 -11.43
CA GLN A 44 -17.05 3.45 -11.63
C GLN A 44 -15.94 4.09 -10.80
N LEU A 45 -15.90 5.42 -10.71
CA LEU A 45 -14.93 6.11 -9.86
C LEU A 45 -15.10 5.70 -8.39
N ASN A 46 -16.33 5.64 -7.90
CA ASN A 46 -16.59 5.25 -6.51
C ASN A 46 -16.14 3.81 -6.23
N GLU A 47 -16.39 2.86 -7.14
CA GLU A 47 -15.92 1.47 -7.01
C GLU A 47 -14.39 1.40 -6.93
N VAL A 48 -13.69 2.15 -7.79
CA VAL A 48 -12.22 2.15 -7.78
C VAL A 48 -11.67 2.86 -6.54
N LYS A 49 -12.32 3.95 -6.08
CA LYS A 49 -11.97 4.63 -4.82
C LYS A 49 -12.09 3.67 -3.64
N GLU A 50 -13.19 2.95 -3.53
CA GLU A 50 -13.43 1.96 -2.47
C GLU A 50 -12.33 0.90 -2.45
N SER A 51 -12.03 0.29 -3.59
CA SER A 51 -10.94 -0.70 -3.69
C SER A 51 -9.57 -0.11 -3.35
N THR A 52 -9.30 1.15 -3.71
CA THR A 52 -8.03 1.82 -3.39
C THR A 52 -7.93 2.11 -1.90
N VAL A 53 -9.02 2.55 -1.27
CA VAL A 53 -9.11 2.76 0.18
C VAL A 53 -8.90 1.46 0.94
N GLU A 54 -9.51 0.35 0.51
CA GLU A 54 -9.26 -0.96 1.10
C GLU A 54 -7.78 -1.34 1.06
N ASN A 55 -7.13 -1.21 -0.10
CA ASN A 55 -5.70 -1.51 -0.24
C ASN A 55 -4.81 -0.63 0.65
N LEU A 56 -5.14 0.65 0.82
CA LEU A 56 -4.40 1.55 1.71
C LEU A 56 -4.63 1.25 3.19
N ASN A 57 -5.86 0.86 3.57
CA ASN A 57 -6.16 0.43 4.93
C ASN A 57 -5.41 -0.86 5.30
N ASP A 58 -5.25 -1.79 4.36
CA ASP A 58 -4.42 -2.99 4.59
C ASP A 58 -2.96 -2.62 4.87
N ILE A 59 -2.41 -1.65 4.14
CA ILE A 59 -1.04 -1.14 4.38
C ILE A 59 -0.97 -0.43 5.74
N LEU A 60 -1.98 0.38 6.06
CA LEU A 60 -2.06 1.09 7.33
C LEU A 60 -2.06 0.10 8.51
N HIS A 61 -2.83 -0.97 8.41
CA HIS A 61 -2.90 -2.01 9.43
C HIS A 61 -1.55 -2.74 9.59
N ASP A 62 -0.88 -3.10 8.50
CA ASP A 62 0.47 -3.72 8.55
C ASP A 62 1.50 -2.78 9.21
N LEU A 63 1.43 -1.47 8.95
CA LEU A 63 2.27 -0.48 9.63
C LEU A 63 1.96 -0.40 11.14
N GLU A 64 0.69 -0.40 11.52
CA GLU A 64 0.27 -0.37 12.92
C GLU A 64 0.74 -1.59 13.70
N GLU A 65 0.56 -2.80 13.14
CA GLU A 65 1.04 -4.04 13.77
C GLU A 65 2.55 -4.03 14.02
N ARG A 66 3.32 -3.47 13.08
CA ARG A 66 4.79 -3.37 13.19
C ARG A 66 5.23 -2.32 14.18
N ILE A 67 4.53 -1.19 14.25
CA ILE A 67 4.76 -0.18 15.28
C ILE A 67 4.50 -0.79 16.66
N GLU A 68 3.39 -1.51 16.84
CA GLU A 68 3.08 -2.18 18.11
C GLU A 68 4.14 -3.23 18.47
N PHE A 69 4.61 -4.02 17.49
CA PHE A 69 5.73 -4.95 17.68
C PHE A 69 6.98 -4.24 18.17
N LEU A 70 7.38 -3.13 17.53
CA LEU A 70 8.51 -2.32 17.95
C LEU A 70 8.35 -1.77 19.36
N GLU A 71 7.18 -1.24 19.70
CA GLU A 71 6.90 -0.75 21.06
C GLU A 71 7.04 -1.83 22.13
N GLY A 72 6.73 -3.09 21.80
CA GLY A 72 7.01 -4.23 22.66
C GLY A 72 8.51 -4.42 22.91
N HIS A 73 9.30 -4.40 21.84
CA HIS A 73 10.75 -4.59 21.91
C HIS A 73 11.51 -3.40 22.52
N ILE A 74 11.08 -2.16 22.28
CA ILE A 74 11.67 -0.95 22.89
C ILE A 74 11.61 -1.04 24.41
N LYS A 75 10.48 -1.49 24.98
CA LYS A 75 10.31 -1.63 26.44
C LYS A 75 11.28 -2.61 27.10
N GLU A 76 11.81 -3.55 26.33
CA GLU A 76 12.73 -4.58 26.80
C GLU A 76 14.20 -4.30 26.43
N ALA A 77 14.43 -3.39 25.48
CA ALA A 77 15.76 -2.99 25.03
C ALA A 77 16.37 -1.93 25.95
N GLU A 78 17.70 -1.83 25.96
CA GLU A 78 18.43 -0.78 26.65
C GLU A 78 19.56 -0.25 25.75
N GLY A 79 19.89 1.04 25.91
CA GLY A 79 21.06 1.65 25.27
C GLY A 79 20.94 1.76 23.75
N ASP A 80 21.97 1.34 23.02
CA ASP A 80 22.04 1.51 21.56
C ASP A 80 20.93 0.73 20.82
N ALA A 81 20.42 -0.36 21.39
CA ALA A 81 19.33 -1.12 20.79
C ALA A 81 17.99 -0.40 20.92
N GLU A 82 17.72 0.20 22.10
CA GLU A 82 16.51 1.01 22.34
C GLU A 82 16.44 2.19 21.38
N ALA A 83 17.54 2.95 21.26
CA ALA A 83 17.61 4.11 20.37
C ALA A 83 17.32 3.75 18.89
N LYS A 84 17.89 2.64 18.39
CA LYS A 84 17.64 2.21 17.01
C LYS A 84 16.22 1.70 16.77
N LEU A 85 15.62 1.06 17.78
CA LEU A 85 14.22 0.64 17.69
C LEU A 85 13.27 1.84 17.73
N GLU A 86 13.59 2.89 18.49
CA GLU A 86 12.87 4.16 18.45
C GLU A 86 12.99 4.84 17.08
N GLU A 87 14.18 4.93 16.49
CA GLU A 87 14.39 5.45 15.13
C GLU A 87 13.57 4.67 14.09
N ALA A 88 13.57 3.33 14.18
CA ALA A 88 12.77 2.47 13.32
C ALA A 88 11.26 2.72 13.50
N LYS A 89 10.81 2.94 14.74
CA LYS A 89 9.41 3.26 15.04
C LYS A 89 9.01 4.60 14.43
N GLU A 90 9.82 5.64 14.62
CA GLU A 90 9.57 6.97 14.06
C GLU A 90 9.47 6.92 12.52
N ALA A 91 10.33 6.15 11.87
CA ALA A 91 10.27 5.95 10.42
C ALA A 91 8.94 5.31 9.98
N LEU A 92 8.45 4.28 10.68
CA LEU A 92 7.15 3.67 10.38
C LEU A 92 5.98 4.63 10.66
N GLU A 93 6.05 5.45 11.71
CA GLU A 93 5.04 6.47 11.99
C GLU A 93 4.98 7.55 10.91
N GLU A 94 6.12 7.90 10.30
CA GLU A 94 6.16 8.79 9.15
C GLU A 94 5.48 8.17 7.93
N GLN A 95 5.78 6.89 7.63
CA GLN A 95 5.11 6.16 6.54
C GLN A 95 3.60 6.05 6.76
N LYS A 96 3.17 5.82 8.00
CA LYS A 96 1.75 5.81 8.40
C LYS A 96 1.06 7.12 8.05
N LYS A 97 1.67 8.26 8.39
CA LYS A 97 1.11 9.60 8.10
C LYS A 97 0.97 9.85 6.60
N LEU A 98 1.91 9.37 5.79
CA LEU A 98 1.82 9.48 4.32
C LEU A 98 0.59 8.72 3.79
N ILE A 99 0.35 7.50 4.27
CA ILE A 99 -0.83 6.71 3.88
C ILE A 99 -2.14 7.38 4.35
N GLU A 100 -2.18 7.89 5.57
CA GLU A 100 -3.34 8.63 6.10
C GLU A 100 -3.64 9.88 5.26
N GLN A 101 -2.60 10.58 4.79
CA GLN A 101 -2.76 11.73 3.90
C GLN A 101 -3.29 11.33 2.51
N GLU A 102 -2.81 10.24 1.93
CA GLU A 102 -3.31 9.73 0.65
C GLU A 102 -4.78 9.28 0.73
N LEU A 103 -5.22 8.71 1.85
CA LEU A 103 -6.63 8.38 2.08
C LEU A 103 -7.52 9.63 1.99
N VAL A 104 -7.07 10.78 2.50
CA VAL A 104 -7.79 12.05 2.36
C VAL A 104 -7.84 12.49 0.91
N TYR A 105 -6.73 12.41 0.17
CA TYR A 105 -6.71 12.79 -1.25
C TYR A 105 -7.60 11.90 -2.12
N ILE A 106 -7.68 10.61 -1.82
CA ILE A 106 -8.60 9.71 -2.49
C ILE A 106 -10.04 10.11 -2.20
N ASP A 107 -10.41 10.37 -0.94
CA ASP A 107 -11.76 10.79 -0.57
C ASP A 107 -12.19 12.06 -1.31
N GLU A 108 -11.30 13.04 -1.44
CA GLU A 108 -11.55 14.30 -2.14
C GLU A 108 -11.47 14.19 -3.69
N ALA A 109 -10.94 13.09 -4.22
CA ALA A 109 -10.73 12.93 -5.65
C ALA A 109 -12.04 12.96 -6.46
N THR A 110 -12.01 13.70 -7.57
CA THR A 110 -13.08 13.81 -8.57
C THR A 110 -12.71 13.06 -9.84
N LEU A 111 -13.64 12.94 -10.78
CA LEU A 111 -13.37 12.33 -12.10
C LEU A 111 -12.20 12.98 -12.83
N ASP A 112 -12.03 14.30 -12.68
CA ASP A 112 -11.00 15.06 -13.38
C ASP A 112 -9.61 14.94 -12.70
N THR A 113 -9.59 14.71 -11.39
CA THR A 113 -8.34 14.64 -10.59
C THR A 113 -7.91 13.20 -10.26
N TRP A 114 -8.75 12.21 -10.56
CA TRP A 114 -8.53 10.82 -10.19
C TRP A 114 -7.20 10.25 -10.69
N ASN A 115 -6.83 10.52 -11.94
CA ASN A 115 -5.58 10.00 -12.51
C ASN A 115 -4.35 10.57 -11.79
N ASP A 116 -4.38 11.86 -11.44
CA ASP A 116 -3.27 12.49 -10.72
C ASP A 116 -3.16 11.93 -9.29
N VAL A 117 -4.31 11.72 -8.63
CA VAL A 117 -4.36 11.12 -7.29
C VAL A 117 -3.80 9.71 -7.33
N ILE A 118 -4.24 8.85 -8.26
CA ILE A 118 -3.79 7.46 -8.28
C ILE A 118 -2.30 7.31 -8.65
N ASP A 119 -1.77 8.19 -9.50
CA ASP A 119 -0.34 8.22 -9.83
C ASP A 119 0.50 8.61 -8.60
N ASN A 120 0.06 9.62 -7.86
CA ASN A 120 0.73 10.04 -6.61
C ASN A 120 0.63 8.95 -5.53
N THR A 121 -0.57 8.40 -5.30
CA THR A 121 -0.77 7.30 -4.35
C THR A 121 0.10 6.10 -4.69
N SER A 122 0.23 5.76 -5.98
CA SER A 122 1.09 4.66 -6.42
C SER A 122 2.56 4.91 -6.10
N ALA A 123 3.04 6.14 -6.23
CA ALA A 123 4.40 6.52 -5.85
C ALA A 123 4.59 6.41 -4.33
N VAL A 124 3.65 6.93 -3.54
CA VAL A 124 3.69 6.85 -2.07
C VAL A 124 3.69 5.39 -1.59
N ILE A 125 2.85 4.52 -2.16
CA ILE A 125 2.85 3.09 -1.81
C ILE A 125 4.21 2.44 -2.08
N GLN A 126 4.88 2.79 -3.18
CA GLN A 126 6.21 2.25 -3.49
C GLN A 126 7.28 2.75 -2.52
N GLU A 127 7.20 4.02 -2.13
CA GLU A 127 8.08 4.62 -1.12
C GLU A 127 7.88 3.97 0.24
N VAL A 128 6.63 3.89 0.71
CA VAL A 128 6.25 3.24 1.98
C VAL A 128 6.73 1.79 2.04
N ARG A 129 6.55 1.03 0.96
CA ARG A 129 7.05 -0.36 0.89
C ARG A 129 8.57 -0.43 0.95
N SER A 130 9.27 0.47 0.28
CA SER A 130 10.73 0.52 0.28
C SER A 130 11.26 0.84 1.68
N ALA A 131 10.74 1.92 2.30
CA ALA A 131 11.13 2.35 3.65
C ALA A 131 10.80 1.27 4.70
N THR A 132 9.61 0.67 4.61
CA THR A 132 9.19 -0.40 5.50
C THR A 132 10.09 -1.63 5.40
N ASN A 133 10.53 -2.02 4.20
CA ASN A 133 11.46 -3.14 4.01
C ASN A 133 12.85 -2.84 4.57
N GLU A 134 13.31 -1.59 4.48
CA GLU A 134 14.56 -1.15 5.10
C GLU A 134 14.47 -1.26 6.62
N VAL A 135 13.39 -0.74 7.21
CA VAL A 135 13.14 -0.85 8.65
C VAL A 135 13.11 -2.31 9.12
N ILE A 136 12.42 -3.22 8.44
CA ILE A 136 12.40 -4.66 8.81
C ILE A 136 13.81 -5.25 8.82
N ARG A 137 14.61 -4.91 7.81
CA ARG A 137 15.98 -5.43 7.70
C ARG A 137 16.80 -4.96 8.89
N ASP A 138 16.70 -3.68 9.23
CA ASP A 138 17.45 -3.08 10.32
C ASP A 138 17.01 -3.66 11.68
N ILE A 139 15.71 -3.88 11.88
CA ILE A 139 15.18 -4.58 13.08
C ILE A 139 15.72 -6.00 13.18
N ARG A 140 15.77 -6.76 12.08
CA ARG A 140 16.27 -8.14 12.11
C ARG A 140 17.73 -8.19 12.58
N GLU A 141 18.55 -7.22 12.18
CA GLU A 141 19.94 -7.12 12.63
C GLU A 141 20.08 -6.79 14.12
N LEU A 142 19.03 -6.25 14.76
CA LEU A 142 19.02 -5.87 16.18
C LEU A 142 18.47 -6.94 17.11
N VAL A 143 17.57 -7.78 16.60
CA VAL A 143 16.87 -8.80 17.40
C VAL A 143 17.50 -10.20 17.27
N GLU A 144 18.32 -10.45 16.24
CA GLU A 144 19.13 -11.68 16.09
C GLU A 144 20.45 -11.65 16.89
#